data_AF-A0A3C1SPD3-F1
#
_entry.id   AF-A0A3C1SPD3-F1
#
_cell.length_a   1.000
_cell.length_b   1.000
_cell.length_c   1.000
_cell.angle_alpha   90.00
_cell.angle_beta   90.00
_cell.angle_gamma   90.00
#
_symmetry.space_group_name_H-M   'P 1'
#
loop_
_entity.id
_entity.type
_entity.pdbx_description
1 polymer ?
#
loop_
_entity_poly.entity_id
_entity_poly.type
_entity_poly.pdbx_seq_one_letter_code
_entity_poly.pdbx_strand_id
1 'polypeptide(L)'
;MFDEEGKVVPRPDASEWEQERVRETVKRLKLNEHVALTEARRKIWQQVNGLIADYIAAKIRYGDGANPAAKPKINQALARIDELTDPTAELSSVARWCLRL
;
A
#
# COMPACT_ATOMS: atom_id res chain seq x y z
N MET A 1 8.07 -7.66 -2.02
CA MET A 1 7.04 -6.72 -2.48
C MET A 1 5.69 -7.32 -2.19
N PHE A 2 4.62 -6.55 -2.34
CA PHE A 2 3.25 -7.05 -2.24
C PHE A 2 2.52 -6.77 -3.54
N ASP A 3 1.58 -7.62 -3.91
CA ASP A 3 0.63 -7.38 -4.99
C ASP A 3 -0.75 -6.97 -4.46
N GLU A 4 -1.67 -6.70 -5.37
CA GLU A 4 -3.05 -6.30 -5.06
C GLU A 4 -3.85 -7.36 -4.30
N GLU A 5 -3.43 -8.63 -4.38
CA GLU A 5 -4.03 -9.74 -3.64
C GLU A 5 -3.41 -9.91 -2.24
N GLY A 6 -2.39 -9.13 -1.90
CA GLY A 6 -1.68 -9.21 -0.63
C GLY A 6 -0.58 -10.28 -0.60
N LYS A 7 -0.22 -10.89 -1.73
CA LYS A 7 0.84 -11.90 -1.82
C LYS A 7 2.21 -11.24 -1.83
N VAL A 8 3.19 -11.92 -1.24
CA VAL A 8 4.59 -11.52 -1.39
C VAL A 8 5.08 -11.90 -2.78
N VAL A 9 5.57 -10.93 -3.53
CA VAL A 9 6.20 -11.11 -4.84
C VAL A 9 7.59 -10.48 -4.88
N PRO A 10 8.52 -11.00 -5.70
CA PRO A 10 9.78 -10.35 -5.99
C PRO A 10 9.59 -8.96 -6.59
N ARG A 11 10.60 -8.10 -6.48
CA ARG A 11 10.59 -6.80 -7.14
C ARG A 11 10.87 -7.01 -8.64
N PRO A 12 10.16 -6.34 -9.57
CA PRO A 12 10.36 -6.54 -11.00
C PRO A 12 11.78 -6.20 -11.48
N ASP A 13 12.42 -5.24 -10.84
CA ASP A 13 13.78 -4.73 -11.13
C ASP A 13 14.87 -5.38 -10.28
N ALA A 14 14.54 -6.40 -9.45
CA ALA A 14 15.54 -7.07 -8.61
C ALA A 14 16.41 -8.02 -9.43
N SER A 15 17.66 -8.21 -8.99
CA SER A 15 18.57 -9.21 -9.55
C SER A 15 18.01 -10.64 -9.44
N GLU A 16 18.44 -11.54 -10.32
CA GLU A 16 17.99 -12.95 -10.31
C GLU A 16 18.17 -13.60 -8.94
N TRP A 17 19.32 -13.37 -8.30
CA TRP A 17 19.60 -13.85 -6.94
C TRP A 17 18.58 -13.33 -5.92
N GLU A 18 18.25 -12.03 -5.96
CA GLU A 18 17.27 -11.46 -5.05
C GLU A 18 15.86 -12.01 -5.30
N GLN A 19 15.50 -12.22 -6.56
CA GLN A 19 14.22 -12.82 -6.92
C GLN A 19 14.12 -14.26 -6.39
N GLU A 20 15.15 -15.06 -6.57
CA GLU A 20 15.20 -16.45 -6.09
C GLU A 20 15.16 -16.50 -4.57
N ARG A 21 15.93 -15.65 -3.89
CA ARG A 21 15.91 -15.54 -2.42
C ARG A 21 14.50 -15.23 -1.90
N VAL A 22 13.76 -14.33 -2.57
CA VAL A 22 12.37 -14.03 -2.19
C VAL A 22 11.47 -15.24 -2.40
N ARG A 23 11.56 -15.93 -3.55
CA ARG A 23 10.78 -17.13 -3.84
C ARG A 23 11.01 -18.24 -2.81
N GLU A 24 12.26 -18.53 -2.50
CA GLU A 24 12.63 -19.52 -1.48
C GLU A 24 12.16 -19.12 -0.09
N THR A 25 12.25 -17.84 0.27
CA THR A 25 11.74 -17.35 1.57
C THR A 25 10.22 -17.51 1.66
N VAL A 26 9.49 -17.12 0.62
CA VAL A 26 8.03 -17.25 0.56
C VAL A 26 7.60 -18.70 0.67
N LYS A 27 8.31 -19.61 -0.01
CA LYS A 27 8.06 -21.05 0.03
C LYS A 27 8.34 -21.65 1.42
N ARG A 28 9.51 -21.37 1.99
CA ARG A 28 9.92 -21.93 3.30
C ARG A 28 9.06 -21.44 4.45
N LEU A 29 8.69 -20.16 4.43
CA LEU A 29 7.89 -19.53 5.48
C LEU A 29 6.39 -19.53 5.16
N LYS A 30 5.99 -20.13 4.03
CA LYS A 30 4.58 -20.24 3.61
C LYS A 30 3.82 -18.92 3.63
N LEU A 31 4.52 -17.82 3.33
CA LEU A 31 4.01 -16.46 3.54
C LEU A 31 2.72 -16.19 2.77
N ASN A 32 2.48 -16.88 1.66
CA ASN A 32 1.28 -16.71 0.84
C ASN A 32 0.19 -17.76 1.12
N GLU A 33 0.51 -18.84 1.83
CA GLU A 33 -0.45 -19.91 2.17
C GLU A 33 -1.27 -19.57 3.43
N HIS A 34 -0.78 -18.63 4.25
CA HIS A 34 -1.52 -18.11 5.40
C HIS A 34 -2.61 -17.14 4.96
N VAL A 35 -3.82 -17.66 4.76
CA VAL A 35 -4.99 -16.89 4.28
C VAL A 35 -5.22 -15.61 5.07
N ALA A 36 -5.25 -15.68 6.41
CA ALA A 36 -5.47 -14.52 7.27
C ALA A 36 -4.41 -13.41 7.06
N LEU A 37 -3.14 -13.80 6.86
CA LEU A 37 -2.06 -12.84 6.62
C LEU A 37 -2.17 -12.22 5.22
N THR A 38 -2.53 -13.00 4.21
CA THR A 38 -2.76 -12.51 2.85
C THR A 38 -3.95 -11.54 2.80
N GLU A 39 -5.05 -11.86 3.48
CA GLU A 39 -6.21 -10.98 3.59
C GLU A 39 -5.90 -9.68 4.34
N ALA A 40 -5.16 -9.75 5.44
CA ALA A 40 -4.74 -8.57 6.19
C ALA A 40 -3.90 -7.61 5.31
N ARG A 41 -2.95 -8.17 4.54
CA ARG A 41 -2.14 -7.38 3.59
C ARG A 41 -2.99 -6.79 2.47
N ARG A 42 -3.90 -7.58 1.88
CA ARG A 42 -4.85 -7.11 0.85
C ARG A 42 -5.70 -5.95 1.36
N LYS A 43 -6.19 -6.03 2.60
CA LYS A 43 -7.00 -4.98 3.22
C LYS A 43 -6.23 -3.66 3.33
N ILE A 44 -4.97 -3.72 3.79
CA ILE A 44 -4.11 -2.53 3.86
C ILE A 44 -3.84 -1.98 2.45
N TRP A 45 -3.56 -2.85 1.49
CA TRP A 45 -3.35 -2.45 0.09
C TRP A 45 -4.56 -1.68 -0.48
N GLN A 46 -5.76 -2.25 -0.33
CA GLN A 46 -7.00 -1.64 -0.81
C GLN A 46 -7.28 -0.32 -0.08
N GLN A 47 -7.04 -0.28 1.23
CA GLN A 47 -7.24 0.93 2.03
C GLN A 47 -6.33 2.07 1.56
N VAL A 48 -5.03 1.80 1.36
CA VAL A 48 -4.08 2.83 0.91
C VAL A 48 -4.40 3.30 -0.51
N ASN A 49 -4.70 2.39 -1.44
CA ASN A 49 -5.12 2.77 -2.79
C ASN A 49 -6.40 3.61 -2.80
N GLY A 50 -7.38 3.28 -1.96
CA GLY A 50 -8.59 4.09 -1.78
C GLY A 50 -8.26 5.51 -1.30
N LEU A 51 -7.37 5.65 -0.32
CA LEU A 51 -6.94 6.95 0.19
C LEU A 51 -6.16 7.77 -0.86
N ILE A 52 -5.34 7.12 -1.68
CA ILE A 52 -4.65 7.78 -2.81
C ILE A 52 -5.67 8.29 -3.82
N ALA A 53 -6.67 7.48 -4.18
CA ALA A 53 -7.74 7.89 -5.09
C ALA A 53 -8.55 9.06 -4.52
N ASP A 54 -8.91 9.02 -3.24
CA ASP A 54 -9.62 10.10 -2.54
C ASP A 54 -8.80 11.39 -2.50
N TYR A 55 -7.49 11.28 -2.24
CA TYR A 55 -6.56 12.42 -2.29
C TYR A 55 -6.52 13.05 -3.69
N ILE A 56 -6.36 12.24 -4.74
CA ILE A 56 -6.31 12.72 -6.13
C ILE A 56 -7.63 13.40 -6.51
N ALA A 57 -8.77 12.76 -6.22
CA ALA A 57 -10.09 13.31 -6.51
C ALA A 57 -10.35 14.63 -5.77
N ALA A 58 -9.95 14.73 -4.50
CA ALA A 58 -10.07 15.95 -3.71
C ALA A 58 -9.13 17.05 -4.25
N LYS A 59 -7.91 16.69 -4.67
CA LYS A 59 -6.95 17.63 -5.25
C LYS A 59 -7.42 18.21 -6.58
N ILE A 60 -8.01 17.40 -7.46
CA ILE A 60 -8.61 17.86 -8.72
C ILE A 60 -9.73 18.87 -8.43
N ARG A 61 -10.67 18.52 -7.53
CA ARG A 61 -11.79 19.42 -7.14
C ARG A 61 -11.33 20.72 -6.49
N TYR A 62 -10.21 20.69 -5.77
CA TYR A 62 -9.61 21.91 -5.22
C TYR A 62 -9.02 22.79 -6.32
N GLY A 63 -8.38 22.21 -7.34
CA GLY A 63 -7.80 22.92 -8.47
C GLY A 63 -8.82 23.53 -9.44
N ASP A 64 -9.88 22.78 -9.78
CA ASP A 64 -10.85 23.15 -10.83
C ASP A 64 -11.83 24.28 -10.43
N GLY A 65 -11.86 24.67 -9.15
CA GLY A 65 -12.82 25.69 -8.69
C GLY A 65 -12.61 26.21 -7.27
N ALA A 66 -11.40 26.04 -6.71
CA ALA A 66 -11.03 26.48 -5.36
C ALA A 66 -12.09 26.17 -4.29
N ASN A 67 -12.71 24.99 -4.35
CA ASN A 67 -13.69 24.57 -3.34
C ASN A 67 -12.96 24.35 -2.01
N PRO A 68 -13.10 25.24 -1.02
CA PRO A 68 -12.35 25.14 0.24
C PRO A 68 -12.76 23.90 1.05
N ALA A 69 -13.92 23.30 0.78
CA ALA A 69 -14.37 22.05 1.40
C ALA A 69 -13.59 20.80 0.94
N ALA A 70 -12.79 20.90 -0.13
CA ALA A 70 -11.91 19.81 -0.57
C ALA A 70 -10.64 19.70 0.27
N LYS A 71 -10.16 20.81 0.88
CA LYS A 71 -8.92 20.84 1.68
C LYS A 71 -8.97 19.93 2.92
N PRO A 72 -10.06 19.88 3.71
CA PRO A 72 -10.19 18.92 4.80
C PRO A 72 -10.07 17.46 4.35
N LYS A 73 -10.64 17.11 3.20
CA LYS A 73 -10.58 15.74 2.64
C LYS A 73 -9.16 15.35 2.23
N ILE A 74 -8.42 16.29 1.64
CA ILE A 74 -7.00 16.12 1.34
C ILE A 74 -6.22 15.83 2.62
N ASN A 75 -6.39 16.65 3.66
CA ASN A 75 -5.68 16.49 4.92
C ASN A 75 -6.04 15.18 5.63
N GLN A 76 -7.31 14.79 5.58
CA GLN A 76 -7.77 13.52 6.17
C GLN A 76 -7.15 12.32 5.46
N ALA A 77 -7.12 12.33 4.11
CA ALA A 77 -6.47 11.27 3.34
C ALA A 77 -4.98 11.17 3.67
N LEU A 78 -4.27 12.32 3.73
CA LEU A 78 -2.86 12.37 4.10
C LEU A 78 -2.60 11.85 5.51
N ALA A 79 -3.35 12.32 6.51
CA ALA A 79 -3.19 11.87 7.90
C ALA A 79 -3.38 10.35 8.02
N ARG A 80 -4.35 9.79 7.29
CA ARG A 80 -4.58 8.34 7.33
C ARG A 80 -3.49 7.55 6.59
N ILE A 81 -2.95 8.09 5.49
CA ILE A 81 -1.80 7.49 4.80
C ILE A 81 -0.57 7.52 5.73
N ASP A 82 -0.34 8.61 6.44
CA ASP A 82 0.76 8.74 7.41
C ASP A 82 0.63 7.70 8.53
N GLU A 83 -0.57 7.55 9.11
CA GLU A 83 -0.84 6.51 10.13
C GLU A 83 -0.52 5.10 9.63
N LEU A 84 -0.92 4.76 8.39
CA LEU A 84 -0.69 3.43 7.82
C LEU A 84 0.77 3.20 7.41
N THR A 85 1.53 4.27 7.19
CA THR A 85 2.94 4.20 6.78
C THR A 85 3.92 4.42 7.94
N ASP A 86 3.41 4.68 9.15
CA ASP A 86 4.21 4.74 10.37
C ASP A 86 5.02 3.44 10.55
N PRO A 87 6.33 3.48 10.87
CA PRO A 87 7.15 2.27 10.96
C PRO A 87 6.65 1.25 11.99
N THR A 88 5.91 1.71 13.01
CA THR A 88 5.36 0.89 14.09
C THR A 88 3.95 0.39 13.80
N ALA A 89 3.29 0.91 12.75
CA ALA A 89 1.98 0.43 12.33
C ALA A 89 2.07 -0.99 11.74
N GLU A 90 1.03 -1.76 12.01
CA GLU A 90 0.89 -3.12 11.50
C GLU A 90 0.90 -3.12 9.96
N LEU A 91 1.72 -3.98 9.36
CA LEU A 91 1.85 -4.11 7.90
C LEU A 91 2.21 -2.79 7.18
N SER A 92 2.89 -1.86 7.86
CA SER A 92 3.36 -0.59 7.28
C SER A 92 4.25 -0.76 6.05
N SER A 93 4.92 -1.91 5.93
CA SER A 93 5.69 -2.29 4.73
C SER A 93 4.82 -2.46 3.48
N VAL A 94 3.57 -2.90 3.63
CA VAL A 94 2.59 -2.96 2.54
C VAL A 94 2.16 -1.54 2.17
N ALA A 95 1.77 -0.74 3.15
CA ALA A 95 1.29 0.62 2.93
C ALA A 95 2.33 1.51 2.23
N ARG A 96 3.58 1.45 2.69
CA ARG A 96 4.71 2.18 2.08
C ARG A 96 4.98 1.75 0.65
N TRP A 97 4.75 0.48 0.35
CA TRP A 97 4.95 -0.03 -1.00
C TRP A 97 3.89 0.50 -1.97
N CYS A 98 2.63 0.62 -1.53
CA CYS A 98 1.57 1.24 -2.35
C CYS A 98 1.91 2.67 -2.80
N LEU A 99 2.67 3.44 -2.01
CA LEU A 99 3.10 4.80 -2.37
C LEU A 99 4.27 4.87 -3.37
N ARG A 100 4.91 3.73 -3.66
CA ARG A 100 6.02 3.65 -4.63
C ARG A 100 5.59 3.17 -6.01
N LEU A 101 4.32 2.75 -6.14
CA LEU A 101 3.67 2.35 -7.39
C LEU A 101 3.04 3.58 -8.06
#